data_AF-A0A524DZS7-F1
#
_entry.id   AF-A0A524DZS7-F1
#
_cell.length_a   1.000
_cell.length_b   1.000
_cell.length_c   1.000
_cell.angle_alpha   90.00
_cell.angle_beta   90.00
_cell.angle_gamma   90.00
#
_symmetry.space_group_name_H-M   'P 1'
#
loop_
_entity.id
_entity.type
_entity.pdbx_description
1 polymer ?
#
loop_
_entity_poly.entity_id
_entity_poly.type
_entity_poly.pdbx_seq_one_letter_code
_entity_poly.pdbx_strand_id
1 'polypeptide(L)'
;MAVLATFTPPSTLHALGTPANPGFVPLQTEGTGLAILGLAIGAGLAIGLAGIGGALGMGTASAAALGAITEKPETFGKSILYVVFIEAIAIYGFVIAFLLVGYIGNLV
;
A
#
# COMPACT_ATOMS: atom_id res chain seq x y z
N MET A 1 23.71 -9.99 20.38
CA MET A 1 24.62 -8.98 19.83
C MET A 1 23.78 -8.04 18.98
N ALA A 2 23.65 -6.78 19.39
CA ALA A 2 22.77 -5.81 18.76
C ALA A 2 23.39 -5.29 17.45
N VAL A 3 22.75 -5.54 16.31
CA VAL A 3 23.10 -4.88 15.04
C VAL A 3 22.19 -3.68 14.89
N LEU A 4 22.74 -2.55 15.31
CA LEU A 4 22.23 -1.20 15.09
C LEU A 4 22.08 -0.95 13.59
N ALA A 5 20.88 -0.64 13.12
CA ALA A 5 20.65 -0.09 11.78
C ALA A 5 21.21 1.35 11.72
N THR A 6 22.53 1.47 11.74
CA THR A 6 23.23 2.74 11.53
C THR A 6 23.46 2.93 10.04
N PHE A 7 23.03 4.07 9.52
CA PHE A 7 23.44 4.61 8.23
C PHE A 7 24.96 4.79 8.27
N THR A 8 25.72 3.76 7.89
CA THR A 8 27.17 3.77 8.09
C THR A 8 27.80 4.42 6.86
N PRO A 9 28.54 5.53 7.01
CA PRO A 9 29.14 6.22 5.88
C PRO A 9 30.12 5.29 5.14
N PRO A 10 30.25 5.44 3.81
CA PRO A 10 30.97 4.50 2.94
C PRO A 10 32.44 4.24 3.31
N SER A 11 33.03 5.06 4.18
CA SER A 11 34.39 4.89 4.69
C SER A 11 34.60 3.71 5.64
N THR A 12 33.55 3.16 6.26
CA THR A 12 33.67 2.01 7.20
C THR A 12 33.54 0.65 6.49
N LEU A 13 33.02 0.62 5.26
CA LEU A 13 32.88 -0.59 4.46
C LEU A 13 34.24 -1.19 4.03
N HIS A 14 35.27 -0.35 3.88
CA HIS A 14 36.59 -0.79 3.44
C HIS A 14 37.39 -1.53 4.53
N ALA A 15 37.00 -1.40 5.81
CA ALA A 15 37.72 -1.97 6.95
C ALA A 15 37.32 -3.42 7.29
N LEU A 16 36.24 -3.96 6.70
CA LEU A 16 35.68 -5.27 7.09
C LEU A 16 35.91 -6.39 6.07
N GLY A 17 36.64 -6.13 4.97
CA GLY A 17 37.03 -7.17 4.00
C GLY A 17 35.86 -7.90 3.32
N THR A 18 34.63 -7.40 3.44
CA THR A 18 33.46 -7.97 2.78
C THR A 18 33.47 -7.56 1.30
N PRO A 19 33.48 -8.51 0.35
CA PRO A 19 33.49 -8.17 -1.06
C PRO A 19 32.24 -7.35 -1.43
N ALA A 20 32.46 -6.31 -2.23
CA ALA A 20 31.44 -5.40 -2.74
C ALA A 20 30.47 -6.11 -3.69
N ASN A 21 29.54 -6.86 -3.12
CA ASN A 21 28.38 -7.33 -3.85
C ASN A 21 27.31 -6.23 -3.75
N PRO A 22 26.72 -5.75 -4.85
CA PRO A 22 25.63 -4.76 -4.81
C PRO A 22 24.29 -5.36 -4.34
N GLY A 23 24.33 -6.37 -3.47
CA GLY A 23 23.19 -7.11 -2.95
C GLY A 23 22.84 -6.69 -1.52
N PHE A 24 21.55 -6.52 -1.28
CA PHE A 24 20.94 -6.29 0.03
C PHE A 24 21.36 -7.41 1.00
N VAL A 25 21.99 -7.04 2.12
CA VAL A 25 22.36 -7.97 3.19
C VAL A 25 21.13 -8.22 4.06
N PRO A 26 20.68 -9.48 4.24
CA PRO A 26 19.48 -9.77 5.01
C PRO A 26 19.70 -9.50 6.50
N LEU A 27 18.80 -8.69 7.07
CA LEU A 27 18.77 -8.34 8.48
C LEU A 27 18.11 -9.47 9.29
N GLN A 28 18.85 -10.53 9.59
CA GLN A 28 18.44 -11.50 10.61
C GLN A 28 18.73 -10.92 12.01
N THR A 29 17.73 -10.27 12.58
CA THR A 29 17.66 -9.83 13.99
C THR A 29 16.36 -10.36 14.56
N GLU A 30 16.33 -10.74 15.84
CA GLU A 30 15.20 -11.38 16.55
C GLU A 30 13.87 -10.58 16.60
N GLY A 31 13.69 -9.57 15.75
CA GLY A 31 12.48 -8.76 15.56
C GLY A 31 11.69 -9.03 14.27
N THR A 32 12.09 -9.99 13.42
CA THR A 32 11.41 -10.26 12.13
C THR A 32 9.93 -10.62 12.30
N GLY A 33 9.57 -11.36 13.36
CA GLY A 33 8.17 -11.73 13.61
C GLY A 33 7.26 -10.52 13.91
N LEU A 34 7.75 -9.56 14.70
CA LEU A 34 7.00 -8.34 15.01
C LEU A 34 6.88 -7.42 13.78
N ALA A 35 7.91 -7.39 12.93
CA ALA A 35 7.87 -6.67 11.66
C ALA A 35 6.83 -7.24 10.70
N ILE A 36 6.76 -8.57 10.55
CA ILE A 36 5.75 -9.24 9.71
C ILE A 36 4.34 -8.94 10.23
N LEU A 37 4.12 -9.02 11.55
CA LEU A 37 2.82 -8.70 12.15
C LEU A 37 2.40 -7.24 11.90
N GLY A 38 3.34 -6.29 12.06
CA GLY A 38 3.09 -4.88 11.78
C GLY A 38 2.72 -4.62 10.32
N LEU A 39 3.43 -5.26 9.37
CA LEU A 39 3.14 -5.14 7.94
C LEU A 39 1.79 -5.78 7.57
N ALA A 40 1.45 -6.93 8.15
CA ALA A 40 0.17 -7.61 7.90
C ALA A 40 -1.03 -6.80 8.41
N ILE A 41 -0.96 -6.27 9.63
CA ILE A 41 -2.00 -5.41 10.20
C ILE A 41 -2.09 -4.10 9.40
N GLY A 42 -0.96 -3.49 9.05
CA GLY A 42 -0.90 -2.28 8.23
C GLY A 42 -1.55 -2.48 6.85
N ALA A 43 -1.29 -3.61 6.18
CA ALA A 43 -1.88 -3.94 4.89
C ALA A 43 -3.41 -4.10 4.98
N GLY A 44 -3.90 -4.82 6.00
CA GLY A 44 -5.34 -4.99 6.23
C GLY A 44 -6.05 -3.68 6.53
N LEU A 45 -5.44 -2.82 7.37
CA LEU A 45 -6.00 -1.50 7.70
C LEU A 45 -6.00 -0.55 6.49
N ALA A 46 -4.94 -0.56 5.67
CA ALA A 46 -4.84 0.31 4.50
C ALA A 46 -5.99 0.06 3.51
N ILE A 47 -6.24 -1.20 3.13
CA ILE A 47 -7.33 -1.53 2.20
C ILE A 47 -8.70 -1.46 2.88
N GLY A 48 -8.81 -1.85 4.14
CA GLY A 48 -10.08 -1.83 4.89
C GLY A 48 -10.62 -0.41 5.06
N LEU A 49 -9.78 0.53 5.48
CA LEU A 49 -10.18 1.93 5.65
C LEU A 49 -10.44 2.63 4.31
N ALA A 50 -9.61 2.36 3.29
CA ALA A 50 -9.83 2.89 1.95
C ALA A 50 -11.18 2.41 1.37
N GLY A 51 -11.51 1.12 1.53
CA GLY A 51 -12.78 0.55 1.08
C GLY A 51 -13.98 1.15 1.79
N ILE A 52 -13.92 1.32 3.12
CA ILE A 52 -15.02 1.94 3.89
C ILE A 52 -15.22 3.40 3.46
N GLY A 53 -14.16 4.19 3.37
CA GLY A 53 -14.24 5.59 2.95
C GLY A 53 -14.79 5.74 1.52
N GLY A 54 -14.30 4.90 0.60
CA GLY A 54 -14.78 4.86 -0.78
C GLY A 54 -16.26 4.48 -0.88
N ALA A 55 -16.68 3.40 -0.20
CA ALA A 55 -18.05 2.90 -0.25
C ALA A 55 -19.08 3.91 0.32
N LEU A 56 -18.74 4.61 1.40
CA LEU A 56 -19.63 5.62 1.99
C LEU A 56 -19.88 6.80 1.04
N GLY A 57 -18.85 7.30 0.38
CA GLY A 57 -19.00 8.36 -0.64
C GLY A 57 -19.72 7.85 -1.88
N MET A 58 -19.32 6.68 -2.37
CA MET A 58 -19.84 6.08 -3.60
C MET A 58 -21.32 5.76 -3.53
N GLY A 59 -21.82 5.21 -2.42
CA GLY A 59 -23.23 4.84 -2.30
C GLY A 59 -24.18 6.01 -2.61
N THR A 60 -23.84 7.19 -2.10
CA THR A 60 -24.63 8.41 -2.34
C THR A 60 -24.45 8.96 -3.75
N ALA A 61 -23.21 9.02 -4.25
CA ALA A 61 -22.89 9.54 -5.57
C ALA A 61 -23.49 8.67 -6.69
N SER A 62 -23.41 7.34 -6.56
CA SER A 62 -23.96 6.38 -7.51
C SER A 62 -25.49 6.42 -7.54
N ALA A 63 -26.15 6.58 -6.40
CA ALA A 63 -27.61 6.72 -6.35
C ALA A 63 -28.08 7.99 -7.09
N ALA A 64 -27.40 9.12 -6.88
CA ALA A 64 -27.70 10.37 -7.59
C ALA A 64 -27.40 10.26 -9.09
N ALA A 65 -26.28 9.62 -9.45
CA ALA A 65 -25.88 9.38 -10.84
C ALA A 65 -26.92 8.52 -11.58
N LEU A 66 -27.39 7.43 -10.98
CA LEU A 66 -28.44 6.57 -11.52
C LEU A 66 -29.75 7.35 -11.70
N GLY A 67 -30.15 8.15 -10.71
CA GLY A 67 -31.33 9.02 -10.83
C GLY A 67 -31.23 9.98 -12.02
N ALA A 68 -30.08 10.65 -12.19
CA ALA A 68 -29.85 11.55 -13.31
C ALA A 68 -29.88 10.82 -14.68
N ILE A 69 -29.32 9.60 -14.75
CA ILE A 69 -29.32 8.77 -15.97
C ILE A 69 -30.75 8.40 -16.36
N THR A 70 -31.64 8.13 -15.40
CA THR A 70 -33.04 7.77 -15.70
C THR A 70 -33.82 8.92 -16.33
N GLU A 71 -33.53 10.17 -15.97
CA GLU A 71 -34.17 11.34 -16.59
C GLU A 71 -33.50 11.76 -17.89
N LYS A 72 -32.16 11.69 -17.94
CA LYS A 72 -31.32 12.22 -19.02
C LYS A 72 -30.26 11.19 -19.39
N PRO A 73 -30.57 10.22 -20.26
CA PRO A 73 -29.65 9.14 -20.60
C PRO A 73 -28.37 9.65 -21.28
N GLU A 74 -28.38 10.86 -21.85
CA GLU A 74 -27.19 11.49 -22.45
C GLU A 74 -26.11 11.79 -21.41
N THR A 75 -26.46 11.82 -20.11
CA THR A 75 -25.51 12.06 -19.01
C THR A 75 -24.71 10.82 -18.59
N PHE A 76 -25.06 9.62 -19.10
CA PHE A 76 -24.46 8.34 -18.71
C PHE A 76 -22.92 8.36 -18.67
N GLY A 77 -22.28 8.84 -19.75
CA GLY A 77 -20.82 8.85 -19.82
C GLY A 77 -20.16 9.70 -18.74
N LYS A 78 -20.73 10.86 -18.41
CA LYS A 78 -20.21 11.75 -17.35
C LYS A 78 -20.44 11.14 -15.97
N SER A 79 -21.62 10.57 -15.76
CA SER A 79 -22.01 9.93 -14.51
C SER A 79 -21.11 8.75 -14.14
N ILE A 80 -20.80 7.87 -15.10
CA ILE A 80 -19.89 6.73 -14.87
C ILE A 80 -18.46 7.19 -14.59
N LEU A 81 -17.98 8.25 -15.26
CA LEU A 81 -16.66 8.82 -15.01
C LEU A 81 -16.48 9.24 -13.54
N TYR A 82 -17.48 9.92 -12.96
CA TYR A 82 -17.42 10.30 -11.55
C TYR A 82 -17.41 9.11 -10.59
N VAL A 83 -18.18 8.06 -10.88
CA VAL A 83 -18.17 6.83 -10.07
C VAL A 83 -16.79 6.16 -10.11
N VAL A 84 -16.16 6.09 -11.28
CA VAL A 84 -14.81 5.53 -11.43
C VAL A 84 -13.75 6.34 -10.70
N PHE A 85 -13.87 7.67 -10.67
CA PHE A 85 -12.95 8.50 -9.86
C PHE A 85 -13.04 8.21 -8.37
N ILE A 86 -14.21 7.82 -7.86
CA ILE A 86 -14.37 7.43 -6.45
C ILE A 86 -13.71 6.06 -6.20
N GLU A 87 -13.80 5.12 -7.14
CA GLU A 87 -13.11 3.81 -7.04
C GLU A 87 -11.58 3.93 -6.96
N ALA A 88 -10.99 5.00 -7.51
CA ALA A 88 -9.54 5.20 -7.42
C ALA A 88 -9.03 5.21 -5.96
N ILE A 89 -9.85 5.63 -5.00
CA ILE A 89 -9.50 5.61 -3.56
C ILE A 89 -9.29 4.17 -3.07
N ALA A 90 -10.17 3.25 -3.45
CA ALA A 90 -10.04 1.84 -3.08
C ALA A 90 -8.83 1.20 -3.77
N ILE A 91 -8.57 1.56 -5.03
CA ILE A 91 -7.39 1.10 -5.77
C ILE A 91 -6.10 1.58 -5.09
N TYR A 92 -6.03 2.83 -4.62
CA TYR A 92 -4.85 3.31 -3.89
C TYR A 92 -4.64 2.53 -2.58
N GLY A 93 -5.71 2.23 -1.83
CA GLY A 93 -5.64 1.37 -0.64
C GLY A 93 -5.16 -0.05 -0.95
N PHE A 94 -5.65 -0.63 -2.06
CA PHE A 94 -5.22 -1.93 -2.55
C PHE A 94 -3.73 -1.93 -2.95
N VAL A 95 -3.27 -0.93 -3.69
CA VAL A 95 -1.86 -0.82 -4.10
C VAL A 95 -0.93 -0.71 -2.89
N ILE A 96 -1.31 0.09 -1.89
CA ILE A 96 -0.54 0.22 -0.64
C ILE A 96 -0.49 -1.13 0.08
N ALA A 97 -1.61 -1.80 0.27
CA ALA A 97 -1.66 -3.12 0.90
C ALA A 97 -0.80 -4.15 0.13
N PHE A 98 -0.88 -4.15 -1.19
CA PHE A 98 -0.09 -5.02 -2.06
C PHE A 98 1.41 -4.78 -1.90
N LEU A 99 1.85 -3.51 -1.86
CA LEU A 99 3.25 -3.16 -1.62
C LEU A 99 3.72 -3.63 -0.23
N LEU A 100 2.92 -3.42 0.82
CA LEU A 100 3.25 -3.84 2.18
C LEU A 100 3.45 -5.35 2.28
N VAL A 101 2.56 -6.14 1.65
CA VAL A 101 2.70 -7.59 1.57
C VAL A 101 3.93 -8.00 0.74
N GLY A 102 4.23 -7.27 -0.34
CA GLY A 102 5.44 -7.49 -1.13
C GLY A 102 6.74 -7.39 -0.32
N TYR A 103 6.79 -6.45 0.65
CA TYR A 103 7.94 -6.34 1.55
C TYR A 103 8.07 -7.53 2.51
N ILE A 104 6.98 -8.18 2.91
CA ILE A 104 7.03 -9.39 3.76
C ILE A 104 7.80 -10.51 3.06
N GLY A 105 7.59 -10.68 1.75
CA GLY A 105 8.31 -11.68 0.95
C GLY A 105 9.83 -11.46 0.90
N ASN A 106 10.31 -10.25 1.17
CA ASN A 106 11.74 -9.93 1.23
C ASN A 106 12.36 -10.17 2.62
N LEU A 107 11.52 -10.43 3.64
CA LEU A 107 11.94 -10.65 5.03
C LEU A 107 12.03 -12.15 5.39
N VAL A 108 11.46 -13.01 4.56
CA VAL A 108 11.45 -14.48 4.68
C VAL A 108 12.52 -15.07 3.79
#